data_AF-A0A1M5C090-F1
#
_entry.id   AF-A0A1M5C090-F1
#
_cell.length_a   1.000
_cell.length_b   1.000
_cell.length_c   1.000
_cell.angle_alpha   90.00
_cell.angle_beta   90.00
_cell.angle_gamma   90.00
#
_symmetry.space_group_name_H-M   'P 1'
#
loop_
_entity.id
_entity.type
_entity.pdbx_description
1 polymer ?
#
loop_
_entity_poly.entity_id
_entity_poly.type
_entity_poly.pdbx_seq_one_letter_code
_entity_poly.pdbx_strand_id
1 'polypeptide(L)'
;LEIHFLELKKLYDNEIPKDENDPLVMWMEFIDGKREVIDMISRKNEDINYAYDLLKVISKDKEARMAYEAKMAALRDEKTRLVEAKEEGRMEGRNEGIEIGMKKEKINVAKNLISLGADMSMIIKATGLTEDEVNKIKLEMNNQVH
;
A
#
# COMPACT_ATOMS: atom_id res chain seq x y z
N LEU A 1 -2.85 30.10 38.70
CA LEU A 1 -2.51 28.80 38.09
C LEU A 1 -1.18 28.39 38.68
N GLU A 2 -1.14 27.29 39.41
CA GLU A 2 0.09 26.74 39.99
C GLU A 2 0.46 25.49 39.20
N ILE A 3 1.73 25.34 38.82
CA ILE A 3 2.21 24.22 38.01
C ILE A 3 3.23 23.45 38.85
N HIS A 4 2.95 22.17 39.08
CA HIS A 4 3.87 21.27 39.77
C HIS A 4 4.57 20.37 38.75
N PHE A 5 5.89 20.19 38.92
CA PHE A 5 6.70 19.32 38.07
C PHE A 5 7.11 18.07 38.86
N LEU A 6 6.78 16.90 38.33
CA LEU A 6 7.13 15.60 38.90
C LEU A 6 8.20 14.92 38.04
N GLU A 7 9.35 14.63 38.63
CA GLU A 7 10.45 13.96 37.95
C GLU A 7 10.47 12.48 38.31
N LEU A 8 9.98 11.62 37.42
CA LEU A 8 9.91 10.17 37.66
C LEU A 8 11.28 9.54 37.95
N LYS A 9 12.38 10.11 37.42
CA LYS A 9 13.74 9.64 37.72
C LYS A 9 14.05 9.63 39.22
N LYS A 10 13.45 10.55 39.99
CA LYS A 10 13.62 10.61 41.45
C LYS A 10 13.06 9.39 42.15
N LEU A 11 12.10 8.65 41.56
CA LEU A 11 11.63 7.36 42.10
C LEU A 11 12.74 6.30 42.20
N TYR A 12 13.82 6.46 41.43
CA TYR A 12 14.93 5.51 41.40
C TYR A 12 16.16 5.96 42.20
N ASP A 13 16.13 7.19 42.73
CA ASP A 13 17.21 7.73 43.52
C ASP A 13 17.12 7.24 44.98
N ASN A 14 18.13 6.50 45.43
CA ASN A 14 18.18 5.94 46.78
C ASN A 14 18.59 6.99 47.83
N GLU A 15 19.13 8.14 47.41
CA GLU A 15 19.47 9.23 48.32
C GLU A 15 18.23 10.06 48.71
N ILE A 16 17.12 9.89 48.00
CA ILE A 16 15.85 10.55 48.27
C ILE A 16 14.96 9.62 49.11
N PRO A 17 14.67 9.97 50.38
CA PRO A 17 13.72 9.23 51.20
C PRO A 17 12.34 9.23 50.54
N LYS A 18 11.72 8.05 50.45
CA LYS A 18 10.36 7.88 49.91
C LYS A 18 9.53 7.14 50.93
N ASP A 19 8.34 7.66 51.18
CA ASP A 19 7.30 6.91 51.85
C ASP A 19 6.43 6.26 50.78
N GLU A 20 6.42 4.92 50.74
CA GLU A 20 5.59 4.14 49.82
C GLU A 20 4.08 4.36 50.08
N ASN A 21 3.72 4.96 51.22
CA ASN A 21 2.35 5.32 51.55
C ASN A 21 2.00 6.77 51.21
N ASP A 22 2.95 7.56 50.70
CA ASP A 22 2.69 8.93 50.23
C ASP A 22 1.85 8.89 48.93
N PRO A 23 0.68 9.54 48.89
CA PRO A 23 -0.15 9.60 47.68
C PRO A 23 0.62 10.07 46.44
N LEU A 24 1.53 11.02 46.57
CA LEU A 24 2.33 11.51 45.44
C LEU A 24 3.27 10.44 44.90
N VAL A 25 3.93 9.69 45.79
CA VAL A 25 4.80 8.57 45.40
C VAL A 25 3.99 7.50 44.69
N MET A 26 2.83 7.13 45.24
CA MET A 26 1.95 6.14 44.60
C MET A 26 1.46 6.61 43.21
N TRP A 27 1.10 7.89 43.05
CA TRP A 27 0.72 8.44 41.75
C TRP A 27 1.89 8.45 40.75
N MET A 28 3.10 8.76 41.21
CA MET A 28 4.30 8.68 40.37
C MET A 28 4.59 7.22 39.94
N GLU A 29 4.44 6.25 40.85
CA GLU A 29 4.57 4.81 40.54
C GLU A 29 3.48 4.31 39.58
N PHE A 30 2.25 4.81 39.71
CA PHE A 30 1.17 4.55 38.77
C PHE A 30 1.51 5.05 37.36
N ILE A 31 2.06 6.27 37.24
CA ILE A 31 2.46 6.87 35.96
C ILE A 31 3.68 6.16 35.36
N ASP A 32 4.62 5.67 36.18
CA ASP A 32 5.80 4.92 35.73
C ASP A 32 5.44 3.61 34.99
N GLY A 33 4.26 3.03 35.27
CA GLY A 33 3.68 2.00 34.40
C GLY A 33 4.06 0.55 34.72
N LYS A 34 4.77 0.30 35.83
CA LYS A 34 5.12 -1.07 36.23
C LYS A 34 3.91 -1.85 36.72
N ARG A 35 3.49 -2.83 35.93
CA ARG A 35 2.25 -3.59 36.15
C ARG A 35 2.12 -4.20 37.55
N GLU A 36 3.17 -4.83 38.05
CA GLU A 36 3.18 -5.44 39.38
C GLU A 36 3.01 -4.40 40.51
N VAL A 37 3.62 -3.23 40.34
CA VAL A 37 3.52 -2.11 41.30
C VAL A 37 2.12 -1.50 41.25
N ILE A 38 1.59 -1.24 40.05
CA ILE A 38 0.23 -0.71 39.83
C ILE A 38 -0.82 -1.62 40.48
N ASP A 39 -0.74 -2.93 40.27
CA ASP A 39 -1.68 -3.89 40.86
C ASP A 39 -1.61 -3.87 42.40
N MET A 40 -0.42 -3.66 42.98
CA MET A 40 -0.24 -3.54 44.43
C MET A 40 -0.82 -2.23 44.97
N ILE A 41 -0.46 -1.07 44.39
CA ILE A 41 -0.90 0.24 44.89
C ILE A 41 -2.39 0.49 44.65
N SER A 42 -2.96 -0.07 43.57
CA SER A 42 -4.41 -0.01 43.32
C SER A 42 -5.21 -0.71 44.42
N ARG A 43 -4.64 -1.70 45.12
CA ARG A 43 -5.31 -2.33 46.28
C ARG A 43 -5.22 -1.50 47.55
N LYS A 44 -4.25 -0.58 47.62
CA LYS A 44 -3.98 0.27 48.79
C LYS A 44 -4.65 1.64 48.69
N ASN A 45 -4.90 2.14 47.48
CA ASN A 45 -5.41 3.48 47.23
C ASN A 45 -6.61 3.43 46.25
N GLU A 46 -7.78 3.88 46.74
CA GLU A 46 -9.04 3.84 45.98
C GLU A 46 -9.04 4.75 44.74
N ASP A 47 -8.38 5.91 44.79
CA ASP A 47 -8.31 6.83 43.66
C ASP A 47 -7.46 6.25 42.53
N ILE A 48 -6.35 5.59 42.89
CA ILE A 48 -5.49 4.90 41.92
C ILE A 48 -6.21 3.69 41.35
N ASN A 49 -6.97 2.95 42.16
CA ASN A 49 -7.80 1.86 41.67
C ASN A 49 -8.80 2.33 40.62
N TYR A 50 -9.51 3.43 40.91
CA TYR A 50 -10.45 4.03 39.99
C TYR A 50 -9.77 4.46 38.68
N ALA A 51 -8.61 5.13 38.77
CA ALA A 51 -7.83 5.53 37.61
C ALA A 51 -7.35 4.32 36.79
N TYR A 52 -6.95 3.24 37.45
CA TYR A 52 -6.53 2.00 36.80
C TYR A 52 -7.67 1.31 36.06
N ASP A 53 -8.87 1.23 36.66
CA ASP A 53 -10.04 0.65 36.02
C ASP A 53 -10.51 1.49 34.83
N LEU A 54 -10.50 2.82 34.96
CA LEU A 54 -10.78 3.72 33.85
C LEU A 54 -9.78 3.52 32.70
N LEU A 55 -8.48 3.40 33.01
CA LEU A 55 -7.44 3.14 32.03
C LEU A 55 -7.67 1.82 31.28
N LYS A 56 -8.07 0.75 31.97
CA LYS A 56 -8.40 -0.55 31.32
C LYS A 56 -9.58 -0.44 30.35
N VAL A 57 -10.58 0.38 30.66
CA VAL A 57 -11.73 0.59 29.78
C VAL A 57 -11.30 1.35 28.53
N ILE A 58 -10.59 2.47 28.72
CA ILE A 58 -10.13 3.31 27.61
C ILE A 58 -9.12 2.56 26.73
N SER A 59 -8.21 1.77 27.31
CA SER A 59 -7.23 1.00 26.54
C SER A 59 -7.90 -0.05 25.66
N LYS A 60 -8.91 -0.76 26.18
CA LYS A 60 -9.69 -1.72 25.39
C LYS A 60 -10.45 -1.07 24.24
N ASP A 61 -11.08 0.09 24.48
CA ASP A 61 -11.77 0.83 23.41
C ASP A 61 -10.78 1.28 22.32
N LYS A 62 -9.62 1.81 22.73
CA LYS A 62 -8.55 2.19 21.81
C LYS A 62 -8.02 1.01 20.99
N GLU A 63 -7.75 -0.13 21.62
CA GLU A 63 -7.29 -1.35 20.94
C GLU A 63 -8.31 -1.86 19.93
N ALA A 64 -9.58 -1.95 20.33
CA ALA A 64 -10.67 -2.38 19.44
C ALA A 64 -10.82 -1.43 18.24
N ARG A 65 -10.76 -0.11 18.50
CA ARG A 65 -10.80 0.90 17.45
C ARG A 65 -9.62 0.80 16.49
N MET A 66 -8.40 0.68 17.00
CA MET A 66 -7.20 0.51 16.17
C MET A 66 -7.28 -0.76 15.32
N ALA A 67 -7.73 -1.88 15.89
CA ALA A 67 -7.90 -3.13 15.16
C ALA A 67 -8.95 -3.01 14.05
N TYR A 68 -10.06 -2.31 14.32
CA TYR A 68 -11.09 -2.03 13.32
C TYR A 68 -10.55 -1.15 12.19
N GLU A 69 -9.87 -0.04 12.52
CA GLU A 69 -9.28 0.89 11.54
C GLU A 69 -8.23 0.18 10.67
N ALA A 70 -7.35 -0.64 11.26
CA ALA A 70 -6.36 -1.43 10.54
C ALA A 70 -7.01 -2.42 9.56
N LYS A 71 -8.07 -3.11 9.99
CA LYS A 71 -8.83 -4.02 9.11
C LYS A 71 -9.48 -3.26 7.95
N MET A 72 -10.07 -2.10 8.21
CA MET A 72 -10.67 -1.27 7.17
C MET A 72 -9.64 -0.74 6.18
N ALA A 73 -8.45 -0.36 6.66
CA ALA A 73 -7.34 0.05 5.80
C ALA A 73 -6.91 -1.10 4.87
N ALA A 74 -6.69 -2.30 5.42
CA ALA A 74 -6.31 -3.46 4.61
C ALA A 74 -7.32 -3.79 3.50
N LEU A 75 -8.63 -3.73 3.81
CA LEU A 75 -9.70 -3.94 2.83
C LEU A 75 -9.72 -2.86 1.74
N ARG A 76 -9.45 -1.60 2.11
CA ARG A 76 -9.36 -0.49 1.15
C ARG A 76 -8.17 -0.66 0.23
N ASP A 77 -7.00 -0.99 0.79
CA ASP A 77 -5.79 -1.20 0.01
C ASP A 77 -5.96 -2.36 -0.97
N GLU A 78 -6.59 -3.47 -0.53
CA GLU A 78 -6.90 -4.58 -1.43
C GLU A 78 -7.81 -4.15 -2.58
N LYS A 79 -8.87 -3.40 -2.28
CA LYS A 79 -9.77 -2.88 -3.31
C LYS A 79 -9.06 -1.94 -4.27
N THR A 80 -8.21 -1.05 -3.78
CA THR A 80 -7.42 -0.13 -4.61
C THR A 80 -6.49 -0.90 -5.53
N ARG A 81 -5.71 -1.86 -5.00
CA ARG A 81 -4.83 -2.71 -5.81
C ARG A 81 -5.56 -3.41 -6.94
N LEU A 82 -6.76 -3.94 -6.68
CA LEU A 82 -7.57 -4.61 -7.71
C LEU A 82 -8.06 -3.64 -8.79
N VAL A 83 -8.45 -2.42 -8.41
CA VAL A 83 -8.88 -1.39 -9.36
C VAL A 83 -7.72 -0.93 -10.23
N GLU A 84 -6.56 -0.66 -9.62
CA GLU A 84 -5.34 -0.25 -10.32
C GLU A 84 -4.89 -1.34 -11.31
N ALA A 85 -4.75 -2.59 -10.86
CA ALA A 85 -4.37 -3.71 -11.72
C ALA A 85 -5.35 -3.90 -12.90
N LYS A 86 -6.65 -3.67 -12.68
CA LYS A 86 -7.65 -3.75 -13.75
C LYS A 86 -7.49 -2.61 -14.77
N GLU A 87 -7.26 -1.38 -14.31
CA GLU A 87 -7.11 -0.25 -15.23
C GLU A 87 -5.78 -0.32 -15.99
N GLU A 88 -4.69 -0.70 -15.32
CA GLU A 88 -3.39 -0.96 -15.96
C GLU A 88 -3.53 -2.04 -17.04
N GLY A 89 -4.10 -3.20 -16.70
CA GLY A 89 -4.30 -4.27 -17.68
C GLY A 89 -5.20 -3.84 -18.85
N ARG A 90 -6.19 -2.97 -18.61
CA ARG A 90 -7.03 -2.41 -19.69
C ARG A 90 -6.24 -1.45 -20.59
N MET A 91 -5.41 -0.60 -20.00
CA MET A 91 -4.58 0.34 -20.74
C MET A 91 -3.52 -0.39 -21.58
N GLU A 92 -2.79 -1.33 -20.98
CA GLU A 92 -1.80 -2.16 -21.68
C GLU A 92 -2.45 -2.95 -22.81
N GLY A 93 -3.54 -3.69 -22.53
CA GLY A 93 -4.23 -4.47 -23.56
C GLY A 93 -4.78 -3.61 -24.70
N ARG A 94 -5.20 -2.37 -24.42
CA ARG A 94 -5.61 -1.43 -25.47
C ARG A 94 -4.42 -0.98 -26.32
N ASN A 95 -3.30 -0.63 -25.70
CA ASN A 95 -2.10 -0.18 -26.40
C ASN A 95 -1.52 -1.30 -27.28
N GLU A 96 -1.35 -2.50 -26.72
CA GLU A 96 -0.91 -3.68 -27.46
C GLU A 96 -1.87 -4.01 -28.61
N GLY A 97 -3.18 -3.94 -28.36
CA GLY A 97 -4.20 -4.17 -29.39
C GLY A 97 -4.10 -3.19 -30.55
N ILE A 98 -3.85 -1.90 -30.27
CA ILE A 98 -3.64 -0.87 -31.29
C ILE A 98 -2.36 -1.17 -32.08
N GLU A 99 -1.25 -1.47 -31.42
CA GLU A 99 0.03 -1.73 -32.08
C GLU A 99 -0.04 -2.97 -32.99
N ILE A 100 -0.59 -4.08 -32.48
CA ILE A 100 -0.82 -5.31 -33.25
C ILE A 100 -1.75 -5.03 -34.44
N GLY A 101 -2.82 -4.27 -34.22
CA GLY A 101 -3.76 -3.88 -35.27
C GLY A 101 -3.09 -3.07 -36.38
N MET A 102 -2.30 -2.06 -36.02
CA MET A 102 -1.55 -1.24 -36.97
C MET A 102 -0.54 -2.06 -37.78
N LYS A 103 0.20 -2.99 -37.14
CA LYS A 103 1.14 -3.87 -37.83
C LYS A 103 0.42 -4.81 -38.80
N LYS A 104 -0.68 -5.44 -38.38
CA LYS A 104 -1.50 -6.30 -39.24
C LYS A 104 -2.05 -5.54 -40.43
N GLU A 105 -2.53 -4.32 -40.22
CA GLU A 105 -3.07 -3.50 -41.30
C GLU A 105 -2.01 -3.11 -42.32
N LYS A 106 -0.81 -2.70 -41.87
CA LYS A 106 0.32 -2.45 -42.79
C LYS A 106 0.64 -3.66 -43.66
N ILE A 107 0.67 -4.85 -43.06
CA ILE A 107 0.92 -6.10 -43.78
C ILE A 107 -0.21 -6.39 -44.78
N ASN A 108 -1.48 -6.23 -44.39
CA ASN A 108 -2.62 -6.44 -45.28
C ASN A 108 -2.61 -5.49 -46.47
N VAL A 109 -2.35 -4.21 -46.24
CA VAL A 109 -2.19 -3.21 -47.29
C VAL A 109 -1.04 -3.59 -48.22
N ALA A 110 0.11 -4.01 -47.68
CA ALA A 110 1.24 -4.48 -48.50
C ALA A 110 0.85 -5.67 -49.39
N LYS A 111 0.20 -6.70 -48.82
CA LYS A 111 -0.27 -7.88 -49.56
C LYS A 111 -1.22 -7.48 -50.69
N ASN A 112 -2.19 -6.61 -50.41
CA ASN A 112 -3.14 -6.13 -51.41
C ASN A 112 -2.43 -5.39 -52.56
N LEU A 113 -1.50 -4.49 -52.24
CA LEU A 113 -0.73 -3.76 -53.25
C LEU A 113 0.17 -4.68 -54.09
N ILE A 114 0.79 -5.69 -53.48
CA ILE A 114 1.57 -6.71 -54.18
C ILE A 114 0.68 -7.48 -55.16
N SER A 115 -0.50 -7.93 -54.72
CA SER A 115 -1.46 -8.64 -55.58
C SER A 115 -1.99 -7.78 -56.73
N LEU A 116 -2.02 -6.46 -56.56
CA LEU A 116 -2.39 -5.50 -57.60
C LEU A 116 -1.22 -5.14 -58.54
N GLY A 117 -0.02 -5.70 -58.32
CA GLY A 117 1.16 -5.45 -59.16
C GLY A 117 1.81 -4.08 -58.93
N ALA A 118 1.58 -3.45 -57.77
CA ALA A 118 2.23 -2.18 -57.42
C ALA A 118 3.76 -2.36 -57.30
N ASP A 119 4.52 -1.33 -57.68
CA ASP A 119 5.97 -1.34 -57.56
C ASP A 119 6.44 -1.21 -56.10
N MET A 120 7.69 -1.60 -55.86
CA MET A 120 8.29 -1.63 -54.52
C MET A 120 8.28 -0.25 -53.83
N SER A 121 8.57 0.82 -54.58
CA SER A 121 8.64 2.18 -54.05
C SER A 121 7.28 2.66 -53.57
N MET A 122 6.21 2.35 -54.33
CA MET A 122 4.83 2.67 -53.96
C MET A 122 4.40 1.93 -52.67
N ILE A 123 4.74 0.65 -52.54
CA ILE A 123 4.39 -0.18 -51.37
C ILE A 123 5.09 0.36 -50.11
N ILE A 124 6.39 0.64 -50.19
CA ILE A 124 7.17 1.20 -49.08
C ILE A 124 6.58 2.54 -48.64
N LYS A 125 6.26 3.43 -49.59
CA LYS A 125 5.64 4.74 -49.27
C LYS A 125 4.26 4.62 -48.63
N ALA A 126 3.42 3.69 -49.09
CA ALA A 126 2.05 3.55 -48.60
C ALA A 126 1.96 2.88 -47.22
N THR A 127 2.87 1.94 -46.93
CA THR A 127 2.81 1.10 -45.71
C THR A 127 3.82 1.51 -44.64
N GLY A 128 4.89 2.20 -45.05
CA GLY A 128 6.04 2.51 -44.21
C GLY A 128 6.86 1.29 -43.80
N LEU A 129 6.73 0.17 -44.51
CA LEU A 129 7.54 -1.03 -44.33
C LEU A 129 8.88 -0.88 -45.05
N THR A 130 9.90 -1.60 -44.60
CA THR A 130 11.20 -1.67 -45.29
C THR A 130 11.14 -2.58 -46.51
N GLU A 131 12.11 -2.44 -47.42
CA GLU A 131 12.23 -3.31 -48.59
C GLU A 131 12.35 -4.80 -48.19
N ASP A 132 13.12 -5.10 -47.14
CA ASP A 132 13.28 -6.46 -46.61
C ASP A 132 11.95 -7.03 -46.08
N GLU A 133 11.17 -6.23 -45.35
CA GLU A 133 9.85 -6.64 -44.85
C GLU A 133 8.89 -6.94 -45.99
N VAL A 134 8.86 -6.11 -47.03
CA VAL A 134 8.03 -6.33 -48.22
C VAL A 134 8.47 -7.57 -49.00
N ASN A 135 9.77 -7.80 -49.16
CA ASN A 135 10.31 -9.00 -49.80
C ASN A 135 9.97 -10.27 -49.02
N LYS A 136 10.02 -10.22 -47.68
CA LYS A 136 9.59 -11.32 -46.83
C LYS A 136 8.11 -11.64 -47.01
N ILE A 137 7.25 -10.62 -47.05
CA ILE A 137 5.81 -10.80 -47.32
C ILE A 137 5.59 -11.45 -48.69
N LYS A 138 6.31 -11.02 -49.74
CA LYS A 138 6.23 -11.64 -51.07
C LYS A 138 6.60 -13.13 -51.05
N LEU A 139 7.67 -13.49 -50.35
CA LEU A 139 8.10 -14.89 -50.20
C LEU A 139 7.05 -15.72 -49.45
N GLU A 140 6.51 -15.19 -48.35
CA GLU A 140 5.45 -15.84 -47.57
C GLU A 140 4.16 -16.06 -48.38
N MET A 141 3.79 -15.10 -49.23
CA MET A 141 2.63 -15.23 -50.13
C MET A 141 2.84 -16.32 -51.18
N ASN A 142 4.02 -16.40 -51.80
CA ASN A 142 4.31 -17.41 -52.82
C ASN A 142 4.35 -18.84 -52.24
N ASN A 143 4.79 -18.99 -50.99
CA ASN A 143 4.83 -20.30 -50.30
C ASN A 143 3.45 -20.79 -49.83
N GLN A 144 2.40 -19.97 -49.88
CA GLN A 144 1.03 -20.35 -49.53
C GLN A 144 0.18 -20.78 -50.73
N VAL A 145 0.71 -20.67 -51.96
CA VAL A 145 0.02 -21.00 -53.22
C VAL A 145 0.41 -22.41 -53.73
N HIS A 146 1.21 -23.15 -52.96
CA HIS A 146 1.57 -24.57 -53.19
C HIS A 146 1.08 -25.45 -52.04
#